data_AF-A0A2J0L7A3-F1
#
_entry.id   AF-A0A2J0L7A3-F1
#
_cell.length_a   1.000
_cell.length_b   1.000
_cell.length_c   1.000
_cell.angle_alpha   90.00
_cell.angle_beta   90.00
_cell.angle_gamma   90.00
#
_symmetry.space_group_name_H-M   'P 1'
#
loop_
_entity.id
_entity.type
_entity.pdbx_description
1 polymer ?
#
loop_
_entity_poly.entity_id
_entity_poly.type
_entity_poly.pdbx_seq_one_letter_code
_entity_poly.pdbx_strand_id
1 'polypeptide(L)'
;MTKDKLTDIKEIGNLGERIAANYFRTQKCEILETNFENKFGYRLGEIDIVARDAKNNEIIFAEVKTRQKGTSNTSAPELAINRAKYRKLSRIISNYLRKNKLLDCNYRLDAIAIELDMKTRKANLRHLKYIYY
;
A
#
# COMPACT_ATOMS: atom_id res chain seq x y z
N MET A 1 -10.31 24.07 5.99
CA MET A 1 -10.71 22.78 5.38
C MET A 1 -11.67 22.09 6.33
N THR A 2 -12.89 21.78 5.90
CA THR A 2 -13.99 21.26 6.73
C THR A 2 -13.82 19.77 7.07
N LYS A 3 -14.39 19.36 8.21
CA LYS A 3 -14.32 17.99 8.77
C LYS A 3 -14.85 16.93 7.79
N ASP A 4 -15.86 17.27 6.99
CA ASP A 4 -16.47 16.37 5.99
C ASP A 4 -15.51 15.96 4.87
N LYS A 5 -14.67 16.89 4.39
CA LYS A 5 -13.72 16.60 3.31
C LYS A 5 -12.59 15.67 3.74
N LEU A 6 -12.21 15.69 5.02
CA LEU A 6 -11.21 14.78 5.58
C LEU A 6 -11.78 13.35 5.75
N THR A 7 -13.05 13.24 6.12
CA THR A 7 -13.77 11.96 6.19
C THR A 7 -13.83 11.29 4.81
N ASP A 8 -14.18 12.04 3.76
CA ASP A 8 -14.21 11.55 2.38
C ASP A 8 -12.84 11.00 1.92
N ILE A 9 -11.75 11.72 2.21
CA ILE A 9 -10.39 11.29 1.80
C ILE A 9 -10.02 9.97 2.48
N LYS A 10 -10.33 9.83 3.77
CA LYS A 10 -10.03 8.60 4.52
C LYS A 10 -10.88 7.43 4.03
N GLU A 11 -12.16 7.63 3.76
CA GLU A 11 -13.04 6.58 3.22
C GLU A 11 -12.59 6.11 1.83
N ILE A 12 -12.14 7.03 0.97
CA ILE A 12 -11.54 6.71 -0.32
C ILE A 12 -10.27 5.87 -0.15
N GLY A 13 -9.39 6.26 0.78
CA GLY A 13 -8.18 5.51 1.14
C GLY A 13 -8.52 4.06 1.53
N ASN A 14 -9.39 3.91 2.54
CA ASN A 14 -9.85 2.61 3.04
C ASN A 14 -10.49 1.75 1.94
N LEU A 15 -11.27 2.34 1.03
CA LEU A 15 -11.86 1.63 -0.10
C LEU A 15 -10.75 1.10 -1.03
N GLY A 16 -9.73 1.90 -1.31
CA GLY A 16 -8.58 1.46 -2.09
C GLY A 16 -7.81 0.32 -1.44
N GLU A 17 -7.51 0.41 -0.15
CA GLU A 17 -6.84 -0.67 0.60
C GLU A 17 -7.62 -1.98 0.51
N ARG A 18 -8.96 -1.92 0.65
CA ARG A 18 -9.83 -3.10 0.50
C ARG A 18 -9.77 -3.68 -0.91
N ILE A 19 -9.77 -2.84 -1.94
CA ILE A 19 -9.65 -3.28 -3.35
C ILE A 19 -8.28 -3.93 -3.57
N ALA A 20 -7.20 -3.32 -3.07
CA ALA A 20 -5.84 -3.85 -3.18
C ALA A 20 -5.68 -5.19 -2.47
N ALA A 21 -6.20 -5.33 -1.25
CA ALA A 21 -6.19 -6.59 -0.50
C ALA A 21 -6.96 -7.69 -1.23
N ASN A 22 -8.13 -7.37 -1.79
CA ASN A 22 -8.88 -8.33 -2.61
C ASN A 22 -8.12 -8.72 -3.87
N TYR A 23 -7.47 -7.77 -4.54
CA TYR A 23 -6.60 -8.06 -5.68
C TYR A 23 -5.47 -9.03 -5.31
N PHE A 24 -4.75 -8.82 -4.21
CA PHE A 24 -3.74 -9.78 -3.75
C PHE A 24 -4.32 -11.18 -3.48
N ARG A 25 -5.52 -11.26 -2.89
CA ARG A 25 -6.22 -12.55 -2.71
C ARG A 25 -6.53 -13.24 -4.04
N THR A 26 -6.97 -12.50 -5.07
CA THR A 26 -7.19 -13.10 -6.40
C THR A 26 -5.89 -13.56 -7.05
N GLN A 27 -4.77 -12.90 -6.74
CA GLN A 27 -3.42 -13.33 -7.10
C GLN A 27 -2.88 -14.48 -6.22
N LYS A 28 -3.73 -15.14 -5.42
CA LYS A 28 -3.38 -16.24 -4.51
C LYS A 28 -2.36 -15.85 -3.42
N CYS A 29 -2.22 -14.56 -3.12
CA CYS A 29 -1.46 -14.11 -1.98
C CYS A 29 -2.32 -14.18 -0.70
N GLU A 30 -1.71 -14.54 0.41
CA GLU A 30 -2.33 -14.50 1.73
C GLU A 30 -2.14 -13.11 2.34
N ILE A 31 -3.20 -12.49 2.86
CA ILE A 31 -3.07 -11.20 3.57
C ILE A 31 -2.66 -11.50 5.02
N LEU A 32 -1.49 -11.03 5.44
CA LEU A 32 -0.96 -11.22 6.79
C LEU A 32 -1.39 -10.10 7.73
N GLU A 33 -1.33 -8.85 7.26
CA GLU A 33 -1.69 -7.66 8.05
C GLU A 33 -2.09 -6.52 7.13
N THR A 34 -2.93 -5.60 7.61
CA THR A 34 -3.30 -4.36 6.91
C THR A 34 -3.18 -3.20 7.88
N ASN A 35 -2.80 -2.02 7.38
CA ASN A 35 -2.60 -0.80 8.18
C ASN A 35 -1.62 -1.03 9.34
N PHE A 36 -0.49 -1.66 9.03
CA PHE A 36 0.57 -1.90 9.99
C PHE A 36 1.32 -0.60 10.28
N GLU A 37 1.05 -0.03 11.43
CA GLU A 37 1.70 1.18 11.92
C GLU A 37 2.58 0.89 13.14
N ASN A 38 3.53 1.78 13.40
CA ASN A 38 4.32 1.70 14.62
C ASN A 38 3.62 2.40 15.80
N LYS A 39 3.42 1.68 16.91
CA LYS A 39 2.84 2.21 18.15
C LYS A 39 3.71 3.29 18.84
N PHE A 40 5.01 3.36 18.54
CA PHE A 40 5.93 4.40 19.03
C PHE A 40 5.88 5.68 18.18
N GLY A 41 4.95 5.77 17.21
CA GLY A 41 4.56 6.98 16.50
C GLY A 41 4.94 7.04 15.01
N TYR A 42 4.44 8.08 14.33
CA TYR A 42 4.51 8.31 12.86
C TYR A 42 5.93 8.39 12.26
N ARG A 43 6.97 8.47 13.09
CA ARG A 43 8.36 8.59 12.63
C ARG A 43 8.88 7.32 11.95
N LEU A 44 8.30 6.17 12.29
CA LEU A 44 8.72 4.89 11.72
C LEU A 44 7.99 4.55 10.42
N GLY A 45 6.85 5.19 10.15
CA GLY A 45 6.03 4.96 8.96
C GLY A 45 4.92 3.93 9.20
N GLU A 46 4.17 3.69 8.13
CA GLU A 46 3.06 2.74 8.05
C GLU A 46 3.24 1.87 6.80
N ILE A 47 2.63 0.69 6.81
CA ILE A 47 2.48 -0.19 5.65
C ILE A 47 1.00 -0.54 5.51
N ASP A 48 0.43 -0.21 4.36
CA ASP A 48 -1.00 -0.40 4.11
C ASP A 48 -1.36 -1.89 4.05
N ILE A 49 -0.54 -2.71 3.39
CA ILE A 49 -0.78 -4.16 3.25
C ILE A 49 0.52 -4.94 3.41
N VAL A 50 0.47 -5.99 4.21
CA VAL A 50 1.47 -7.06 4.24
C VAL A 50 0.83 -8.35 3.77
N ALA A 51 1.43 -9.00 2.77
CA ALA A 51 0.93 -10.24 2.19
C ALA A 51 2.05 -11.27 2.01
N ARG A 52 1.70 -12.54 1.89
CA ARG A 52 2.61 -13.65 1.57
C ARG A 52 2.34 -14.14 0.16
N ASP A 53 3.39 -14.12 -0.66
CA ASP A 53 3.43 -14.71 -1.99
C ASP A 53 4.06 -16.10 -1.91
N ALA A 54 3.22 -17.12 -1.71
CA ALA A 54 3.69 -18.50 -1.58
C ALA A 54 4.37 -19.02 -2.86
N LYS A 55 4.04 -18.46 -4.03
CA LYS A 55 4.63 -18.86 -5.31
C LYS A 55 6.09 -18.45 -5.40
N ASN A 56 6.42 -17.25 -4.94
CA ASN A 56 7.79 -16.71 -4.97
C ASN A 56 8.54 -16.87 -3.64
N ASN A 57 7.88 -17.39 -2.61
CA ASN A 57 8.40 -17.48 -1.24
C ASN A 57 8.88 -16.11 -0.70
N GLU A 58 8.03 -15.10 -0.87
CA GLU A 58 8.32 -13.70 -0.50
C GLU A 58 7.21 -13.10 0.38
N ILE A 59 7.60 -12.16 1.23
CA ILE A 59 6.69 -11.23 1.88
C ILE A 59 6.54 -9.98 1.00
N ILE A 60 5.30 -9.62 0.68
CA ILE A 60 4.97 -8.39 -0.01
C ILE A 60 4.62 -7.34 1.03
N PHE A 61 5.32 -6.21 1.00
CA PHE A 61 4.90 -4.98 1.65
C PHE A 61 4.37 -4.06 0.56
N ALA A 62 3.12 -3.64 0.63
CA ALA A 62 2.50 -2.82 -0.40
C ALA A 62 2.00 -1.49 0.15
N GLU A 63 2.33 -0.43 -0.58
CA GLU A 63 1.76 0.90 -0.42
C GLU A 63 0.62 1.09 -1.43
N VAL A 64 -0.52 1.61 -0.98
CA VAL A 64 -1.73 1.82 -1.77
C VAL A 64 -1.99 3.31 -1.95
N LYS A 65 -2.09 3.74 -3.20
CA LYS A 65 -2.47 5.11 -3.56
C LYS A 65 -3.80 5.11 -4.27
N THR A 66 -4.77 5.80 -3.69
CA THR A 66 -6.13 5.87 -4.23
C THR A 66 -6.46 7.29 -4.66
N ARG A 67 -7.04 7.44 -5.85
CA ARG A 67 -7.55 8.70 -6.36
C ARG A 67 -8.89 8.53 -7.03
N GLN A 68 -9.66 9.61 -7.12
CA GLN A 68 -10.87 9.63 -7.94
C GLN A 68 -10.52 10.03 -9.37
N LYS A 69 -11.23 9.45 -10.34
CA LYS A 69 -11.07 9.78 -11.75
C LYS A 69 -11.46 11.24 -12.00
N GLY A 70 -10.58 11.97 -12.69
CA GLY A 70 -10.80 13.39 -13.02
C GLY A 70 -10.39 14.38 -11.93
N THR A 71 -9.78 13.93 -10.81
CA THR A 71 -9.29 14.83 -9.75
C THR A 71 -7.79 15.15 -9.81
N SER A 72 -7.02 14.64 -10.78
CA SER A 72 -5.64 15.07 -11.03
C SER A 72 -5.26 15.05 -12.52
N ASN A 73 -4.40 16.00 -12.92
CA ASN A 73 -3.81 16.16 -14.26
C ASN A 73 -2.46 15.43 -14.41
N THR A 74 -2.11 14.49 -13.52
CA THR A 74 -0.75 13.92 -13.46
C THR A 74 -0.70 12.43 -13.82
N SER A 75 -0.04 12.19 -14.96
CA SER A 75 0.23 10.89 -15.57
C SER A 75 1.33 10.10 -14.84
N ALA A 76 1.01 9.31 -13.81
CA ALA A 76 1.84 8.24 -13.27
C ALA A 76 3.16 8.52 -12.45
N PRO A 77 3.71 9.74 -12.24
CA PRO A 77 4.85 9.92 -11.33
C PRO A 77 4.46 9.70 -9.86
N GLU A 78 3.16 9.69 -9.57
CA GLU A 78 2.58 9.51 -8.24
C GLU A 78 2.99 8.18 -7.59
N LEU A 79 3.43 7.19 -8.37
CA LEU A 79 3.89 5.90 -7.87
C LEU A 79 5.38 5.88 -7.50
N ALA A 80 6.16 6.87 -7.93
CA ALA A 80 7.55 6.98 -7.56
C ALA A 80 7.65 7.25 -6.06
N ILE A 81 8.21 6.28 -5.33
CA ILE A 81 8.55 6.46 -3.93
C ILE A 81 9.81 7.32 -3.90
N ASN A 82 9.75 8.50 -3.28
CA ASN A 82 10.95 9.31 -3.09
C ASN A 82 11.85 8.73 -1.99
N ARG A 83 13.11 9.20 -1.92
CA ARG A 83 14.09 8.74 -0.92
C ARG A 83 13.59 8.79 0.52
N ALA A 84 12.86 9.86 0.86
CA ALA A 84 12.39 10.09 2.22
C ALA A 84 11.31 9.06 2.61
N LYS A 85 10.38 8.76 1.69
CA LYS A 85 9.36 7.75 1.88
C LYS A 85 9.94 6.34 1.87
N TYR A 86 10.88 6.05 0.96
CA TYR A 86 11.58 4.77 0.94
C TYR A 86 12.27 4.48 2.28
N ARG A 87 13.02 5.45 2.83
CA ARG A 87 13.67 5.31 4.15
C ARG A 87 12.68 5.02 5.29
N LYS A 88 11.50 5.63 5.28
CA LYS A 88 10.45 5.33 6.28
C LYS A 88 9.93 3.91 6.11
N LEU A 89 9.59 3.52 4.87
CA LEU A 89 9.12 2.19 4.54
C LEU A 89 10.13 1.10 4.93
N SER A 90 11.42 1.28 4.59
CA SER A 90 12.47 0.33 4.99
C SER A 90 12.56 0.15 6.52
N ARG A 91 12.33 1.22 7.30
CA ARG A 91 12.36 1.15 8.77
C ARG A 91 11.17 0.37 9.32
N ILE A 92 9.95 0.65 8.86
CA ILE A 92 8.76 -0.07 9.31
C ILE A 92 8.75 -1.52 8.85
N ILE A 93 9.26 -1.81 7.64
CA ILE A 93 9.48 -3.17 7.13
C ILE A 93 10.46 -3.93 8.02
N SER A 94 11.62 -3.35 8.31
CA SER A 94 12.62 -3.98 9.20
C SER A 94 12.04 -4.28 10.59
N ASN A 95 11.21 -3.37 11.11
CA ASN A 95 10.50 -3.56 12.37
C ASN A 95 9.48 -4.71 12.29
N TYR A 96 8.69 -4.78 11.21
CA TYR A 96 7.75 -5.87 10.97
C TYR A 96 8.45 -7.23 10.93
N LEU A 97 9.51 -7.34 10.12
CA LEU A 97 10.27 -8.59 9.95
C LEU A 97 10.86 -9.06 11.28
N ARG A 98 11.44 -8.15 12.07
CA ARG A 98 11.98 -8.48 13.40
C ARG A 98 10.89 -8.93 14.36
N LYS A 99 9.78 -8.17 14.45
CA LYS A 99 8.65 -8.48 15.34
C LYS A 99 8.06 -9.85 15.05
N ASN A 100 7.99 -10.23 13.78
CA ASN A 100 7.36 -11.48 13.34
C ASN A 100 8.36 -12.63 13.10
N LYS A 101 9.65 -12.45 13.43
CA LYS A 101 10.73 -13.45 13.22
C LYS A 101 10.86 -13.90 11.74
N LEU A 102 10.78 -12.94 10.83
CA LEU A 102 10.86 -13.14 9.37
C LEU A 102 12.13 -12.52 8.76
N LEU A 103 13.19 -12.31 9.55
CA LEU A 103 14.41 -11.67 9.07
C LEU A 103 15.12 -12.45 7.96
N ASP A 104 14.93 -13.77 7.92
CA ASP A 104 15.50 -14.67 6.90
C ASP A 104 14.59 -14.86 5.68
N CYS A 105 13.42 -14.21 5.64
CA CYS A 105 12.51 -14.30 4.51
C CYS A 105 12.86 -13.26 3.44
N ASN A 106 12.77 -13.67 2.17
CA ASN A 106 12.77 -12.72 1.06
C ASN A 106 11.54 -11.81 1.17
N TYR A 107 11.71 -10.55 0.78
CA TYR A 107 10.60 -9.62 0.70
C TYR A 107 10.77 -8.65 -0.46
N ARG A 108 9.65 -8.07 -0.87
CA ARG A 108 9.62 -6.96 -1.83
C ARG A 108 8.71 -5.85 -1.34
N LEU A 109 9.01 -4.65 -1.82
CA LEU A 109 8.13 -3.49 -1.70
C LEU A 109 7.41 -3.33 -3.02
N ASP A 110 6.08 -3.28 -2.96
CA ASP A 110 5.18 -3.10 -4.11
C ASP A 110 4.38 -1.80 -3.93
N ALA A 111 3.88 -1.25 -5.03
CA ALA A 111 2.91 -0.15 -5.01
C ALA A 111 1.66 -0.50 -5.82
N ILE A 112 0.50 -0.16 -5.27
CA ILE A 112 -0.80 -0.32 -5.90
C ILE A 112 -1.39 1.06 -6.12
N ALA A 113 -1.60 1.44 -7.38
CA ALA A 113 -2.38 2.62 -7.73
C ALA A 113 -3.82 2.21 -8.07
N ILE A 114 -4.79 2.88 -7.46
CA ILE A 114 -6.21 2.68 -7.69
C ILE A 114 -6.84 4.00 -8.13
N GLU A 115 -7.45 3.99 -9.30
CA GLU A 115 -8.27 5.08 -9.79
C GLU A 115 -9.75 4.68 -9.75
N LEU A 116 -10.53 5.40 -8.96
CA LEU A 116 -11.95 5.16 -8.75
C LEU A 116 -12.79 6.03 -9.68
N ASP A 117 -13.59 5.39 -10.53
CA ASP A 117 -14.63 6.07 -11.30
C ASP A 117 -15.94 6.02 -10.50
N MET A 118 -16.23 7.11 -9.77
CA MET A 118 -17.40 7.19 -8.89
C MET A 118 -18.73 7.13 -9.66
N LYS A 119 -18.74 7.51 -10.96
CA LYS A 119 -19.94 7.47 -11.80
C LYS A 119 -20.27 6.04 -12.21
N THR A 120 -19.27 5.28 -12.62
CA THR A 120 -19.46 3.89 -13.11
C THR A 120 -19.26 2.83 -12.02
N ARG A 121 -18.82 3.23 -10.82
CA ARG A 121 -18.43 2.35 -9.71
C ARG A 121 -17.35 1.32 -10.09
N LYS A 122 -16.48 1.69 -11.03
CA LYS A 122 -15.35 0.87 -11.47
C LYS A 122 -14.05 1.36 -10.84
N ALA A 123 -13.13 0.45 -10.64
CA ALA A 123 -11.77 0.74 -10.20
C ALA A 123 -10.78 0.27 -11.26
N ASN A 124 -9.82 1.13 -11.62
CA ASN A 124 -8.65 0.74 -12.40
C ASN A 124 -7.48 0.55 -11.43
N LEU A 125 -6.92 -0.66 -11.41
CA LEU A 125 -5.80 -1.02 -10.53
C LEU A 125 -4.53 -1.23 -11.37
N ARG A 126 -3.45 -0.58 -10.94
CA ARG A 126 -2.10 -0.81 -11.45
C ARG A 126 -1.21 -1.31 -10.33
N HIS A 127 -0.47 -2.38 -10.60
CA HIS A 127 0.45 -3.00 -9.65
C HIS A 127 1.89 -2.86 -10.15
N LEU A 128 2.72 -2.17 -9.37
CA LEU A 128 4.16 -2.05 -9.61
C LEU A 128 4.88 -2.89 -8.57
N LYS A 129 5.58 -3.91 -9.03
CA LYS A 129 6.34 -4.82 -8.17
C LYS A 129 7.77 -4.34 -8.00
N TYR A 130 8.39 -4.70 -6.87
CA TYR A 130 9.82 -4.49 -6.62
C TYR A 130 10.23 -3.02 -6.80
N ILE A 131 9.48 -2.08 -6.22
CA ILE A 131 9.82 -0.66 -6.29
C ILE A 131 10.97 -0.36 -5.32
N TYR A 132 11.88 0.50 -5.76
CA TYR A 132 13.05 0.93 -5.00
C TYR A 132 13.35 2.41 -5.29
N TYR A 133 14.21 3.00 -4.46
CA TYR A 133 14.78 4.34 -4.66
C TYR A 133 16.30 4.30 -4.55
#